data_AF-A0AAU8FAW0-F1
#
_entry.id   AF-A0AAU8FAW0-F1
#
_cell.length_a   1.000
_cell.length_b   1.000
_cell.length_c   1.000
_cell.angle_alpha   90.00
_cell.angle_beta   90.00
_cell.angle_gamma   90.00
#
_symmetry.space_group_name_H-M   'P 1'
#
loop_
_entity.id
_entity.type
_entity.pdbx_description
1 polymer ?
#
loop_
_entity_poly.entity_id
_entity_poly.type
_entity_poly.pdbx_seq_one_letter_code
_entity_poly.pdbx_strand_id
1 'polypeptide(L)'
;MITHNNKTFLVKPSANYIEGALDDIRADVLFLGIGVLGKQESTFQNTYYEQSVRKVQPKLVIPIHWDDFNKPLTDTLEAMPKYADNTQNGLDFIIQRTKADKIDFQILQGFKSIYF
;
A
#
# COMPACT_ATOMS: atom_id res chain seq x y z
N MET A 1 -3.57 3.00 -14.36
CA MET A 1 -2.55 4.06 -14.23
C MET A 1 -3.20 5.38 -14.59
N ILE A 2 -2.84 6.45 -13.89
CA ILE A 2 -3.38 7.80 -14.10
C ILE A 2 -2.19 8.73 -14.27
N THR A 3 -2.25 9.65 -15.23
CA THR A 3 -1.20 10.67 -15.44
C THR A 3 -1.84 12.06 -15.34
N HIS A 4 -1.27 12.93 -14.53
CA HIS A 4 -1.75 14.30 -14.33
C HIS A 4 -0.58 15.22 -14.00
N ASN A 5 -0.48 16.39 -14.63
CA ASN A 5 0.57 17.40 -14.41
C ASN A 5 2.00 16.82 -14.29
N ASN A 6 2.39 15.96 -15.25
CA ASN A 6 3.69 15.27 -15.27
C ASN A 6 3.97 14.36 -14.05
N LYS A 7 2.92 13.95 -13.33
CA LYS A 7 2.97 12.92 -12.30
C LYS A 7 2.21 11.69 -12.75
N THR A 8 2.72 10.52 -12.37
CA THR A 8 2.07 9.24 -12.64
C THR A 8 1.64 8.56 -11.35
N PHE A 9 0.43 8.04 -11.33
CA PHE A 9 -0.20 7.38 -10.19
C PHE A 9 -0.61 5.97 -10.57
N LEU A 10 -0.30 5.02 -9.69
CA LEU A 10 -0.79 3.65 -9.78
C LEU A 10 -1.66 3.34 -8.56
N VAL A 11 -2.88 2.89 -8.81
CA VAL A 11 -3.74 2.27 -7.80
C VAL A 11 -3.64 0.77 -7.97
N LYS A 12 -3.07 0.10 -6.98
CA LYS A 12 -2.95 -1.36 -6.92
C LYS A 12 -3.77 -1.86 -5.73
N PRO A 13 -5.08 -2.08 -5.90
CA PRO A 13 -6.02 -2.22 -4.78
C PRO A 13 -5.95 -3.56 -4.06
N SER A 14 -5.64 -4.67 -4.75
CA SER A 14 -5.59 -5.99 -4.10
C SER A 14 -4.28 -6.18 -3.35
N ALA A 15 -4.27 -6.86 -2.20
CA ALA A 15 -3.04 -7.26 -1.50
C ALA A 15 -2.50 -8.63 -1.98
N ASN A 16 -2.42 -8.81 -3.30
CA ASN A 16 -1.88 -10.01 -3.95
C ASN A 16 -1.00 -9.63 -5.14
N TYR A 17 -0.28 -10.59 -5.71
CA TYR A 17 0.63 -10.39 -6.84
C TYR A 17 0.50 -11.48 -7.90
N ILE A 18 0.88 -11.10 -9.12
CA ILE A 18 1.25 -12.03 -10.19
C ILE A 18 2.69 -11.65 -10.52
N GLU A 19 3.59 -12.63 -10.54
CA GLU A 19 4.99 -12.37 -10.82
C GLU A 19 5.17 -11.71 -12.20
N GLY A 20 5.99 -10.66 -12.26
CA GLY A 20 6.30 -9.95 -13.50
C GLY A 20 5.21 -9.00 -14.01
N ALA A 21 4.00 -9.03 -13.44
CA ALA A 21 2.87 -8.25 -13.96
C ALA A 21 3.06 -6.73 -13.91
N LEU A 22 4.01 -6.23 -13.12
CA LEU A 22 4.30 -4.81 -12.95
C LEU A 22 5.70 -4.40 -13.44
N ASP A 23 6.41 -5.27 -14.15
CA ASP A 23 7.81 -5.07 -14.54
C ASP A 23 8.02 -3.83 -15.41
N ASP A 24 7.06 -3.51 -16.27
CA ASP A 24 7.10 -2.36 -17.19
C ASP A 24 6.28 -1.16 -16.71
N ILE A 25 5.76 -1.20 -15.47
CA ILE A 25 4.97 -0.11 -14.89
C ILE A 25 5.87 0.78 -14.03
N ARG A 26 5.80 2.09 -14.25
CA ARG A 26 6.44 3.11 -13.40
C ARG A 26 5.42 4.14 -12.97
N ALA A 27 5.47 4.55 -11.71
CA ALA A 27 4.61 5.59 -11.16
C ALA A 27 5.36 6.40 -10.12
N ASP A 28 5.06 7.70 -9.98
CA ASP A 28 5.60 8.52 -8.89
C ASP A 28 4.95 8.15 -7.56
N VAL A 29 3.65 7.84 -7.58
CA VAL A 29 2.84 7.54 -6.38
C VAL A 29 2.16 6.18 -6.55
N LEU A 30 2.29 5.33 -5.55
CA LEU A 30 1.65 4.01 -5.49
C LEU A 30 0.64 3.96 -4.34
N PHE A 31 -0.64 3.90 -4.67
CA PHE A 31 -1.68 3.51 -3.73
C PHE A 31 -1.71 1.98 -3.65
N LEU A 32 -1.26 1.44 -2.50
CA LEU A 32 -0.97 0.03 -2.31
C LEU A 32 -2.01 -0.64 -1.39
N GLY A 33 -2.75 -1.61 -1.91
CA GLY A 33 -3.60 -2.47 -1.09
C GLY A 33 -2.78 -3.27 -0.08
N ILE A 34 -3.15 -3.20 1.20
CA ILE A 34 -2.49 -3.97 2.28
C ILE A 34 -3.45 -4.79 3.14
N GLY A 35 -4.74 -4.85 2.79
CA GLY A 35 -5.71 -5.62 3.53
C GLY A 35 -5.27 -7.08 3.69
N VAL A 36 -5.37 -7.60 4.91
CA VAL A 36 -4.94 -8.95 5.36
C VAL A 36 -3.45 -9.25 5.22
N LEU A 37 -2.61 -8.30 4.79
CA LEU A 37 -1.16 -8.50 4.62
C LEU A 37 -0.50 -8.84 5.95
N GLY A 38 -0.97 -8.26 7.06
CA GLY A 38 -0.42 -8.46 8.39
C GLY A 38 -0.57 -9.89 8.92
N LYS A 39 -1.42 -10.71 8.31
CA LYS A 39 -1.60 -12.14 8.64
C LYS A 39 -0.87 -13.09 7.71
N GLN A 40 -0.24 -12.59 6.66
CA GLN A 40 0.51 -13.41 5.71
C GLN A 40 1.86 -13.80 6.29
N GLU A 41 2.37 -14.95 5.84
CA GLU A 41 3.72 -15.39 6.15
C GLU A 41 4.75 -14.39 5.61
N SER A 42 5.91 -14.33 6.27
CA SER A 42 6.99 -13.40 5.90
C SER A 42 7.43 -13.59 4.45
N THR A 43 7.42 -14.81 3.93
CA THR A 43 7.73 -15.12 2.53
C THR A 43 6.75 -14.44 1.58
N PHE A 44 5.45 -14.54 1.84
CA PHE A 44 4.43 -13.87 1.04
C PHE A 44 4.56 -12.35 1.12
N GLN A 45 4.74 -11.79 2.32
CA GLN A 45 4.92 -10.35 2.49
C GLN A 45 6.10 -9.81 1.68
N ASN A 46 7.24 -10.51 1.74
CA ASN A 46 8.42 -10.15 0.97
C ASN A 46 8.17 -10.25 -0.54
N THR A 47 7.66 -11.38 -1.04
CA THR A 47 7.39 -11.52 -2.48
C THR A 47 6.35 -10.50 -2.96
N TYR A 48 5.33 -10.23 -2.15
CA TYR A 48 4.35 -9.20 -2.43
C TYR A 48 4.99 -7.84 -2.64
N TYR A 49 5.88 -7.45 -1.73
CA TYR A 49 6.60 -6.19 -1.80
C TYR A 49 7.56 -6.15 -3.01
N GLU A 50 8.29 -7.24 -3.28
CA GLU A 50 9.17 -7.35 -4.45
C GLU A 50 8.39 -7.16 -5.76
N GLN A 51 7.26 -7.86 -5.92
CA GLN A 51 6.43 -7.86 -7.13
C GLN A 51 5.53 -6.63 -7.26
N SER A 52 5.52 -5.73 -6.27
CA SER A 52 4.72 -4.50 -6.30
C SER A 52 5.60 -3.26 -6.18
N VAL A 53 5.96 -2.88 -4.95
CA VAL A 53 6.70 -1.65 -4.66
C VAL A 53 8.03 -1.61 -5.41
N ARG A 54 8.81 -2.70 -5.41
CA ARG A 54 10.12 -2.72 -6.07
C ARG A 54 10.06 -2.80 -7.60
N LYS A 55 9.03 -3.42 -8.19
CA LYS A 55 8.82 -3.36 -9.65
C LYS A 55 8.39 -1.97 -10.11
N VAL A 56 7.50 -1.33 -9.36
CA VAL A 56 6.95 0.01 -9.71
C VAL A 56 7.93 1.14 -9.43
N GLN A 57 8.80 0.99 -8.42
CA GLN A 57 9.79 1.98 -7.98
C GLN A 57 9.20 3.38 -7.71
N PRO A 58 8.13 3.50 -6.90
CA PRO A 58 7.51 4.78 -6.62
C PRO A 58 8.39 5.66 -5.73
N LYS A 59 8.12 6.97 -5.75
CA LYS A 59 8.70 7.92 -4.79
C LYS A 59 7.90 7.95 -3.49
N LEU A 60 6.60 7.70 -3.57
CA LEU A 60 5.67 7.69 -2.45
C LEU A 60 4.76 6.46 -2.49
N VAL A 61 4.66 5.76 -1.36
CA VAL A 61 3.67 4.70 -1.13
C VAL A 61 2.60 5.21 -0.16
N ILE A 62 1.34 4.97 -0.51
CA ILE A 62 0.18 5.25 0.33
C ILE A 62 -0.62 3.95 0.49
N PRO A 63 -0.74 3.38 1.70
CA PRO A 63 -1.51 2.16 1.90
C PRO A 63 -3.01 2.47 1.76
N ILE A 64 -3.75 1.53 1.17
CA ILE A 64 -5.21 1.52 1.08
C ILE A 64 -5.75 0.15 1.54
N HIS A 65 -7.03 0.10 1.90
CA HIS A 65 -7.68 -1.09 2.48
C HIS A 65 -6.99 -1.60 3.76
N TRP A 66 -6.46 -0.68 4.56
CA TRP A 66 -5.89 -0.98 5.87
C TRP A 66 -6.95 -0.87 6.99
N ASP A 67 -8.02 -0.14 6.74
CA ASP A 67 -9.11 0.20 7.64
C ASP A 67 -10.23 -0.86 7.70
N ASP A 68 -11.11 -0.73 8.68
CA ASP A 68 -12.28 -1.58 8.88
C ASP A 68 -13.43 -1.19 7.94
N PHE A 69 -13.50 -1.89 6.82
CA PHE A 69 -14.55 -1.73 5.80
C PHE A 69 -15.96 -2.17 6.27
N ASN A 70 -16.10 -2.71 7.48
CA ASN A 70 -17.41 -2.96 8.10
C ASN A 70 -17.93 -1.75 8.89
N LYS A 71 -17.10 -0.70 9.05
CA LYS A 71 -17.51 0.56 9.67
C LYS A 71 -17.78 1.63 8.61
N PRO A 72 -18.66 2.60 8.91
CA PRO A 72 -18.84 3.76 8.05
C PRO A 72 -17.54 4.54 7.88
N LEU A 73 -17.36 5.17 6.71
CA LEU A 73 -16.27 6.11 6.48
C LEU A 73 -16.44 7.35 7.38
N THR A 74 -15.45 7.63 8.21
CA THR A 74 -15.34 8.82 9.08
C THR A 74 -14.02 9.55 8.81
N ASP A 75 -13.77 10.66 9.49
CA ASP A 75 -12.47 11.34 9.48
C ASP A 75 -11.37 10.56 10.25
N THR A 76 -11.77 9.63 11.13
CA THR A 76 -10.89 8.78 11.93
C THR A 76 -11.16 7.31 11.62
N LEU A 77 -10.39 6.78 10.69
CA LEU A 77 -10.44 5.38 10.31
C LEU A 77 -9.81 4.50 11.38
N GLU A 78 -10.44 3.35 11.59
CA GLU A 78 -9.98 2.33 12.52
C GLU A 78 -9.48 1.12 11.74
N ALA A 79 -8.46 0.43 12.25
CA ALA A 79 -8.02 -0.83 11.68
C ALA A 79 -9.05 -1.95 11.92
N MET A 80 -9.02 -2.97 11.06
CA MET A 80 -9.77 -4.20 11.28
C MET A 80 -9.42 -4.82 12.64
N PRO A 81 -10.36 -5.53 13.30
CA PRO A 81 -10.03 -6.32 14.48
C PRO A 81 -8.90 -7.31 14.21
N LYS A 82 -8.00 -7.51 15.19
CA LYS A 82 -6.76 -8.32 15.02
C LYS A 82 -6.99 -9.74 14.50
N TYR A 83 -8.14 -10.35 14.79
CA TYR A 83 -8.50 -11.68 14.29
C TYR A 83 -8.78 -11.69 12.78
N ALA A 84 -9.26 -10.58 12.22
CA ALA A 84 -9.54 -10.41 10.80
C ALA A 84 -8.28 -9.99 10.04
N ASP A 85 -7.56 -8.97 10.53
CA ASP A 85 -6.24 -8.56 10.03
C ASP A 85 -5.36 -8.05 11.17
N ASN A 86 -4.07 -8.39 11.15
CA ASN A 86 -3.08 -7.75 12.02
C ASN A 86 -2.51 -6.52 11.30
N THR A 87 -3.35 -5.51 11.06
CA THR A 87 -3.02 -4.31 10.28
C THR A 87 -1.73 -3.64 10.77
N GLN A 88 -1.50 -3.61 12.09
CA GLN A 88 -0.25 -3.10 12.68
C GLN A 88 0.98 -3.79 12.08
N ASN A 89 0.99 -5.13 12.03
CA ASN A 89 2.09 -5.88 11.44
C ASN A 89 2.27 -5.61 9.95
N GLY A 90 1.16 -5.48 9.20
CA GLY A 90 1.20 -5.12 7.78
C GLY A 90 1.79 -3.73 7.54
N LEU A 91 1.39 -2.74 8.34
CA LEU A 91 1.93 -1.38 8.29
C LEU A 91 3.40 -1.33 8.70
N ASP A 92 3.78 -1.98 9.80
CA ASP A 92 5.16 -2.05 10.27
C ASP A 92 6.09 -2.64 9.20
N PHE A 93 5.65 -3.72 8.55
CA PHE A 93 6.38 -4.33 7.44
C PHE A 93 6.58 -3.35 6.29
N ILE A 94 5.51 -2.68 5.81
CA ILE A 94 5.61 -1.73 4.70
C ILE A 94 6.50 -0.55 5.08
N ILE A 95 6.32 0.03 6.27
CA ILE A 95 7.13 1.17 6.77
C ILE A 95 8.62 0.80 6.83
N GLN A 96 8.95 -0.38 7.35
CA GLN A 96 10.33 -0.85 7.43
C GLN A 96 10.95 -1.00 6.03
N ARG A 97 10.20 -1.60 5.10
CA ARG A 97 10.67 -1.90 3.75
C ARG A 97 10.82 -0.63 2.90
N THR A 98 9.85 0.28 2.93
CA THR A 98 9.95 1.57 2.22
C THR A 98 11.08 2.42 2.77
N LYS A 99 11.30 2.43 4.08
CA LYS A 99 12.46 3.09 4.71
C LYS A 99 13.78 2.52 4.20
N ALA A 100 13.90 1.19 4.11
CA ALA A 100 15.11 0.53 3.60
C ALA A 100 15.39 0.88 2.13
N ASP A 101 14.32 0.98 1.33
CA ASP A 101 14.42 1.33 -0.09
C ASP A 101 14.43 2.85 -0.35
N LYS A 102 14.41 3.68 0.71
CA LYS A 102 14.37 5.15 0.64
C LYS A 102 13.17 5.70 -0.16
N ILE A 103 12.01 5.08 0.03
CA ILE A 103 10.72 5.46 -0.54
C ILE A 103 9.90 6.16 0.55
N ASP A 104 9.29 7.30 0.23
CA ASP A 104 8.43 8.00 1.17
C ASP A 104 7.18 7.17 1.45
N PHE A 105 6.69 7.25 2.68
CA PHE A 105 5.48 6.57 3.11
C PHE A 105 4.56 7.57 3.81
N GLN A 106 3.30 7.58 3.40
CA GLN A 106 2.26 8.37 4.06
C GLN A 106 1.00 7.54 4.19
N ILE A 107 0.35 7.62 5.34
CA ILE A 107 -0.98 7.05 5.56
C ILE A 107 -2.03 8.14 5.49
N LEU A 108 -3.15 7.86 4.83
CA LEU A 108 -4.29 8.77 4.76
C LEU A 108 -5.40 8.29 5.67
N GLN A 109 -5.86 9.19 6.53
CA GLN A 109 -7.12 9.07 7.26
C GLN A 109 -8.29 9.43 6.35
N GLY A 110 -9.51 9.15 6.79
CA GLY A 110 -10.70 9.38 5.96
C GLY A 110 -10.87 10.85 5.58
N PHE A 111 -11.37 11.06 4.37
CA PHE A 111 -11.51 12.37 3.72
C PHE A 111 -10.22 13.19 3.53
N LYS A 112 -9.04 12.66 3.87
CA LYS A 112 -7.76 13.32 3.59
C LYS A 112 -7.39 13.19 2.11
N SER A 113 -6.54 14.10 1.67
CA SER A 113 -6.08 14.19 0.29
C SER A 113 -4.60 14.53 0.24
N ILE A 114 -3.99 14.20 -0.88
CA ILE A 114 -2.62 14.55 -1.23
C ILE A 114 -2.67 15.50 -2.42
N TYR A 115 -1.73 16.44 -2.45
CA TYR A 115 -1.62 17.46 -3.49
C TYR A 115 -0.23 17.37 -4.11
N PHE A 116 -0.15 17.50 -5.43
CA PHE A 116 1.10 17.39 -6.22
C PHE A 116 1.19 18.50 -7.26
#